data_AF-A0A1G1HR24-F1
#
_entry.id   AF-A0A1G1HR24-F1
#
_cell.length_a   1.000
_cell.length_b   1.000
_cell.length_c   1.000
_cell.angle_alpha   90.00
_cell.angle_beta   90.00
_cell.angle_gamma   90.00
#
_symmetry.space_group_name_H-M   'P 1'
#
loop_
_entity.id
_entity.type
_entity.pdbx_description
1 polymer ?
#
loop_
_entity_poly.entity_id
_entity_poly.type
_entity_poly.pdbx_seq_one_letter_code
_entity_poly.pdbx_strand_id
1 'polypeptide(L)'
;MIPPKELLHFLEKENDFVIATHISPDGDALGSSIALSMALESLGKRTIVYDNDPVPEFYKFLPGSERFTNSLSTLNSQLSTLVLLDCNDTERAGIEKLQFTSMAVIDHHETARDFGDIKWIDPKAPATGLMIFYLIKELGATVTKKIAVNLYAAIAIDTGTFRYSNTTPDILRVSAELVEAGADPSYIAENIYETWTDSRFRLLLKALNTLEIYNDIAITHVTLEMFRETGAAIADTETFPGFPRKLRSIKISAFFREIEKNHYKISLRSKGSKINVAKIAEMFEGGGHRNAAGYKIRSDFKTAKEALLKAARETA
;
A
#
# COMPACT_ATOMS: atom_id res chain seq x y z
N MET A 1 13.75 15.89 -1.59
CA MET A 1 12.63 15.90 -2.56
C MET A 1 11.79 17.15 -2.32
N ILE A 2 11.21 17.77 -3.36
CA ILE A 2 10.57 19.10 -3.25
C ILE A 2 9.09 19.02 -3.67
N PRO A 3 8.12 19.33 -2.77
CA PRO A 3 6.71 19.43 -3.12
C PRO A 3 6.43 20.54 -4.15
N PRO A 4 5.46 20.35 -5.07
CA PRO A 4 5.04 21.40 -5.99
C PRO A 4 4.46 22.61 -5.24
N LYS A 5 4.74 23.83 -5.74
CA LYS A 5 4.22 25.08 -5.14
C LYS A 5 2.69 25.13 -5.11
N GLU A 6 2.05 24.59 -6.14
CA GLU A 6 0.58 24.49 -6.24
C GLU A 6 -0.02 23.61 -5.13
N LEU A 7 0.67 22.51 -4.76
CA LEU A 7 0.26 21.66 -3.65
C LEU A 7 0.39 22.39 -2.31
N LEU A 8 1.51 23.09 -2.09
CA LEU A 8 1.71 23.90 -0.88
C LEU A 8 0.61 24.98 -0.77
N HIS A 9 0.38 25.72 -1.85
CA HIS A 9 -0.65 26.76 -1.88
C HIS A 9 -2.05 26.22 -1.60
N PHE A 10 -2.39 25.06 -2.15
CA PHE A 10 -3.66 24.38 -1.89
C PHE A 10 -3.82 24.00 -0.42
N LEU A 11 -2.81 23.39 0.20
CA LEU A 11 -2.85 23.00 1.62
C LEU A 11 -2.86 24.20 2.57
N GLU A 12 -2.23 25.31 2.18
CA GLU A 12 -2.25 26.57 2.94
C GLU A 12 -3.62 27.26 2.86
N LYS A 13 -4.23 27.31 1.67
CA LYS A 13 -5.47 28.04 1.39
C LYS A 13 -6.71 27.34 1.96
N GLU A 14 -6.79 26.03 1.79
CA GLU A 14 -7.97 25.24 2.16
C GLU A 14 -7.91 24.84 3.64
N ASN A 15 -9.06 24.57 4.28
CA ASN A 15 -9.14 24.31 5.72
C ASN A 15 -9.74 22.95 6.11
N ASP A 16 -10.46 22.33 5.19
CA ASP A 16 -11.20 21.08 5.41
C ASP A 16 -10.75 20.04 4.38
N PHE A 17 -10.06 19.02 4.88
CA PHE A 17 -9.49 17.97 4.05
C PHE A 17 -10.12 16.61 4.36
N VAL A 18 -10.53 15.92 3.31
CA VAL A 18 -10.68 14.46 3.33
C VAL A 18 -9.36 13.89 2.82
N ILE A 19 -8.70 13.10 3.63
CA ILE A 19 -7.51 12.35 3.26
C ILE A 19 -7.96 10.91 3.02
N ALA A 20 -7.71 10.39 1.84
CA ALA A 20 -8.07 9.02 1.49
C ALA A 20 -6.92 8.30 0.80
N THR A 21 -6.94 6.97 0.88
CA THR A 21 -5.93 6.09 0.27
C THR A 21 -6.61 4.88 -0.36
N HIS A 22 -5.84 3.87 -0.80
CA HIS A 22 -6.40 2.74 -1.53
C HIS A 22 -7.04 1.67 -0.63
N ILE A 23 -8.10 1.03 -1.14
CA ILE A 23 -8.70 -0.18 -0.57
C ILE A 23 -7.65 -1.24 -0.27
N SER A 24 -7.91 -2.04 0.76
CA SER A 24 -6.95 -2.95 1.36
C SER A 24 -5.64 -2.20 1.68
N PRO A 25 -5.70 -1.13 2.50
CA PRO A 25 -4.56 -0.24 2.71
C PRO A 25 -3.42 -0.99 3.40
N ASP A 26 -2.20 -0.74 2.93
CA ASP A 26 -0.99 -1.19 3.61
C ASP A 26 -0.44 -0.10 4.54
N GLY A 27 0.70 -0.34 5.17
CA GLY A 27 1.20 0.65 6.13
C GLY A 27 1.87 1.87 5.50
N ASP A 28 2.16 1.92 4.20
CA ASP A 28 2.54 3.19 3.55
C ASP A 28 1.30 4.08 3.42
N ALA A 29 0.24 3.54 2.82
CA ALA A 29 -1.07 4.15 2.73
C ALA A 29 -1.58 4.68 4.09
N LEU A 30 -1.57 3.82 5.12
CA LEU A 30 -2.04 4.18 6.47
C LEU A 30 -1.11 5.20 7.15
N GLY A 31 0.19 4.94 7.17
CA GLY A 31 1.17 5.77 7.86
C GLY A 31 1.25 7.18 7.25
N SER A 32 1.25 7.27 5.92
CA SER A 32 1.24 8.54 5.19
C SER A 32 0.00 9.37 5.48
N SER A 33 -1.18 8.73 5.48
CA SER A 33 -2.46 9.39 5.75
C SER A 33 -2.57 9.94 7.17
N ILE A 34 -2.18 9.15 8.16
CA ILE A 34 -2.21 9.57 9.57
C ILE A 34 -1.19 10.69 9.81
N ALA A 35 0.02 10.58 9.25
CA ALA A 35 1.06 11.59 9.41
C ALA A 35 0.64 12.94 8.82
N LEU A 36 0.08 12.95 7.61
CA LEU A 36 -0.42 14.17 6.98
C LEU A 36 -1.58 14.79 7.77
N SER A 37 -2.54 13.96 8.20
CA SER A 37 -3.67 14.39 9.03
C SER A 37 -3.19 15.12 10.30
N MET A 38 -2.29 14.49 11.07
CA MET A 38 -1.76 15.08 12.30
C MET A 38 -0.98 16.38 12.04
N ALA A 39 -0.23 16.45 10.94
CA ALA A 39 0.52 17.65 10.59
C ALA A 39 -0.41 18.82 10.21
N LEU A 40 -1.41 18.57 9.36
CA LEU A 40 -2.40 19.59 8.98
C LEU A 40 -3.22 20.06 10.19
N GLU A 41 -3.63 19.15 11.07
CA GLU A 41 -4.31 19.51 12.33
C GLU A 41 -3.44 20.41 13.23
N SER A 42 -2.13 20.14 13.29
CA SER A 42 -1.19 20.99 14.04
C SER A 42 -1.07 22.42 13.48
N LEU A 43 -1.43 22.62 12.21
CA LEU A 43 -1.49 23.91 11.53
C LEU A 43 -2.89 24.55 11.58
N GLY A 44 -3.80 24.01 12.40
CA GLY A 44 -5.16 24.53 12.59
C GLY A 44 -6.16 24.11 11.50
N LYS A 45 -5.81 23.13 10.66
CA LYS A 45 -6.71 22.56 9.65
C LYS A 45 -7.62 21.49 10.26
N ARG A 46 -8.70 21.14 9.57
CA ARG A 46 -9.61 20.05 9.93
C ARG A 46 -9.44 18.91 8.94
N THR A 47 -9.30 17.69 9.45
CA THR A 47 -9.10 16.51 8.60
C THR A 47 -10.08 15.39 8.94
N ILE A 48 -10.48 14.65 7.92
CA ILE A 48 -11.10 13.32 8.04
C ILE A 48 -10.21 12.35 7.30
N VAL A 49 -9.82 11.26 7.95
CA VAL A 49 -9.06 10.18 7.32
C VAL A 49 -10.01 9.06 6.94
N TYR A 50 -10.07 8.71 5.67
CA TYR A 50 -11.04 7.78 5.11
C TYR A 50 -10.36 6.62 4.37
N ASP A 51 -10.90 5.44 4.57
CA ASP A 51 -10.69 4.28 3.70
C ASP A 51 -11.98 3.46 3.66
N ASN A 52 -12.30 2.86 2.51
CA ASN A 52 -13.46 1.99 2.40
C ASN A 52 -13.30 0.69 3.21
N ASP A 53 -12.07 0.18 3.29
CA ASP A 53 -11.73 -1.02 4.05
C ASP A 53 -11.26 -0.64 5.47
N PRO A 54 -11.55 -1.48 6.49
CA PRO A 54 -11.08 -1.22 7.85
C PRO A 54 -9.56 -1.37 7.95
N VAL A 55 -8.96 -0.64 8.88
CA VAL A 55 -7.54 -0.80 9.24
C VAL A 55 -7.27 -2.26 9.67
N PRO A 56 -6.34 -2.98 9.02
CA PRO A 56 -5.95 -4.33 9.43
C PRO A 56 -5.46 -4.38 10.88
N GLU A 57 -5.78 -5.47 11.60
CA GLU A 57 -5.45 -5.60 13.03
C GLU A 57 -3.96 -5.39 13.31
N PHE A 58 -3.10 -5.92 12.45
CA PHE A 58 -1.64 -5.80 12.57
C PHE A 58 -1.08 -4.40 12.26
N TYR A 59 -1.92 -3.46 11.80
CA TYR A 59 -1.55 -2.04 11.65
C TYR A 59 -2.16 -1.14 12.75
N LYS A 60 -2.97 -1.68 13.68
CA LYS A 60 -3.55 -0.87 14.77
C LYS A 60 -2.54 -0.33 15.77
N PHE A 61 -1.30 -0.82 15.75
CA PHE A 61 -0.20 -0.26 16.55
C PHE A 61 0.21 1.15 16.08
N LEU A 62 -0.15 1.54 14.85
CA LEU A 62 0.13 2.88 14.32
C LEU A 62 -0.62 3.93 15.16
N PRO A 63 0.08 4.92 15.74
CA PRO A 63 -0.57 5.93 16.57
C PRO A 63 -1.57 6.75 15.73
N GLY A 64 -2.85 6.74 16.11
CA GLY A 64 -3.90 7.42 15.34
C GLY A 64 -4.61 6.53 14.31
N SER A 65 -4.35 5.21 14.29
CA SER A 65 -5.07 4.28 13.40
C SER A 65 -6.58 4.30 13.59
N GLU A 66 -7.07 4.62 14.79
CA GLU A 66 -8.49 4.78 15.11
C GLU A 66 -9.18 5.97 14.42
N ARG A 67 -8.40 6.84 13.76
CA ARG A 67 -8.92 8.02 13.03
C ARG A 67 -9.58 7.66 11.71
N PHE A 68 -9.29 6.48 11.16
CA PHE A 68 -9.89 6.02 9.92
C PHE A 68 -11.40 5.80 10.11
N THR A 69 -12.19 6.44 9.26
CA THR A 69 -13.62 6.15 9.10
C THR A 69 -13.86 5.45 7.78
N ASN A 70 -14.79 4.50 7.77
CA ASN A 70 -15.31 3.88 6.55
C ASN A 70 -16.62 4.54 6.07
N SER A 71 -17.04 5.62 6.74
CA SER A 71 -18.22 6.38 6.38
C SER A 71 -17.90 7.85 6.22
N LEU A 72 -18.35 8.39 5.09
CA LEU A 72 -18.35 9.81 4.77
C LEU A 72 -19.74 10.43 4.99
N SER A 73 -20.67 9.71 5.62
CA SER A 73 -22.07 10.13 5.80
C SER A 73 -22.24 11.41 6.62
N THR A 74 -21.21 11.83 7.34
CA THR A 74 -21.18 13.07 8.14
C THR A 74 -20.63 14.27 7.38
N LEU A 75 -20.13 14.09 6.15
CA LEU A 75 -19.66 15.19 5.34
C LEU A 75 -20.84 15.91 4.70
N ASN A 76 -20.94 17.21 4.95
CA ASN A 76 -21.67 18.10 4.06
C ASN A 76 -20.96 18.06 2.72
N SER A 77 -21.58 17.41 1.74
CA SER A 77 -21.06 17.10 0.39
C SER A 77 -20.65 18.31 -0.46
N GLN A 78 -20.68 19.53 0.08
CA GLN A 78 -20.41 20.77 -0.65
C GLN A 78 -19.15 21.54 -0.17
N LEU A 79 -18.36 21.03 0.80
CA LEU A 79 -17.30 21.86 1.41
C LEU A 79 -15.92 21.17 1.60
N SER A 80 -15.71 19.93 1.16
CA SER A 80 -14.46 19.23 1.46
C SER A 80 -13.54 19.13 0.25
N THR A 81 -12.25 19.39 0.48
CA THR A 81 -11.19 19.14 -0.50
C THR A 81 -10.60 17.74 -0.26
N LEU A 82 -10.24 17.04 -1.33
CA LEU A 82 -9.69 15.68 -1.26
C LEU A 82 -8.18 15.70 -1.40
N VAL A 83 -7.49 14.92 -0.57
CA VAL A 83 -6.09 14.53 -0.77
C VAL A 83 -6.03 13.02 -0.88
N LEU A 84 -5.73 12.52 -2.07
CA LEU A 84 -5.44 11.10 -2.30
C LEU A 84 -3.97 10.83 -2.06
N LEU A 85 -3.69 9.83 -1.22
CA LEU A 85 -2.35 9.38 -0.89
C LEU A 85 -2.15 7.94 -1.33
N ASP A 86 -0.98 7.65 -1.89
CA ASP A 86 -0.55 6.30 -2.27
C ASP A 86 -1.48 5.59 -3.28
N CYS A 87 -2.31 6.39 -3.95
CA CYS A 87 -3.16 5.97 -5.03
C CYS A 87 -3.50 7.18 -5.90
N ASN A 88 -3.78 6.91 -7.17
CA ASN A 88 -4.06 7.94 -8.17
C ASN A 88 -5.37 7.68 -8.92
N ASP A 89 -6.30 6.95 -8.29
CA ASP A 89 -7.61 6.65 -8.82
C ASP A 89 -8.65 6.52 -7.70
N THR A 90 -9.80 7.18 -7.86
CA THR A 90 -10.95 7.07 -6.96
C THR A 90 -11.52 5.67 -6.84
N GLU A 91 -11.42 4.85 -7.89
CA GLU A 91 -11.84 3.44 -7.80
C GLU A 91 -10.96 2.69 -6.79
N ARG A 92 -9.65 2.95 -6.81
CA ARG A 92 -8.74 2.40 -5.81
C ARG A 92 -9.03 2.96 -4.43
N ALA A 93 -9.55 4.18 -4.28
CA ALA A 93 -9.92 4.74 -2.99
C ALA A 93 -11.30 4.29 -2.45
N GLY A 94 -12.06 3.51 -3.22
CA GLY A 94 -13.43 3.12 -2.85
C GLY A 94 -14.40 4.30 -2.76
N ILE A 95 -14.05 5.46 -3.34
CA ILE A 95 -14.87 6.66 -3.34
C ILE A 95 -15.68 6.69 -4.63
N GLU A 96 -16.92 6.21 -4.55
CA GLU A 96 -17.88 6.32 -5.65
C GLU A 96 -18.79 7.53 -5.46
N LYS A 97 -18.97 8.33 -6.52
CA LYS A 97 -20.04 9.36 -6.65
C LYS A 97 -19.94 10.59 -5.74
N LEU A 98 -18.85 10.78 -4.99
CA LEU A 98 -18.60 12.02 -4.28
C LEU A 98 -17.98 13.07 -5.21
N GLN A 99 -18.51 14.29 -5.13
CA GLN A 99 -17.93 15.46 -5.80
C GLN A 99 -17.15 16.25 -4.75
N PHE A 100 -15.89 16.54 -5.05
CA PHE A 100 -15.03 17.39 -4.24
C PHE A 100 -14.81 18.71 -4.97
N THR A 101 -14.64 19.80 -4.22
CA THR A 101 -14.42 21.13 -4.79
C THR A 101 -13.04 21.28 -5.42
N SER A 102 -12.05 20.58 -4.86
CA SER A 102 -10.73 20.42 -5.43
C SER A 102 -10.05 19.17 -4.89
N MET A 103 -9.12 18.61 -5.67
CA MET A 103 -8.45 17.35 -5.38
C MET A 103 -6.96 17.42 -5.63
N ALA A 104 -6.18 16.94 -4.66
CA ALA A 104 -4.75 16.72 -4.78
C ALA A 104 -4.40 15.23 -4.74
N VAL A 105 -3.39 14.82 -5.49
CA VAL A 105 -2.85 13.44 -5.51
C VAL A 105 -1.38 13.49 -5.14
N ILE A 106 -0.98 12.68 -4.15
CA ILE A 106 0.42 12.47 -3.75
C ILE A 106 0.70 10.98 -3.82
N ASP A 107 1.55 10.57 -4.76
CA ASP A 107 1.73 9.16 -5.07
C ASP A 107 3.13 8.88 -5.64
N HIS A 108 3.62 7.65 -5.47
CA HIS A 108 4.88 7.18 -6.02
C HIS A 108 4.72 6.00 -7.00
N HIS A 109 3.50 5.61 -7.32
CA HIS A 109 3.26 4.56 -8.32
C HIS A 109 3.54 5.07 -9.75
N GLU A 110 4.14 4.22 -10.60
CA GLU A 110 4.43 4.54 -12.01
C GLU A 110 3.16 4.69 -12.87
N THR A 111 2.06 4.05 -12.45
CA THR A 111 0.82 3.98 -13.21
C THR A 111 0.08 5.31 -13.19
N ALA A 112 0.43 6.25 -14.07
CA ALA A 112 -0.26 7.54 -14.14
C ALA A 112 -1.67 7.39 -14.73
N ARG A 113 -2.71 7.75 -13.96
CA ARG A 113 -4.04 8.05 -14.48
C ARG A 113 -4.27 9.57 -14.45
N ASP A 114 -5.01 10.08 -15.42
CA ASP A 114 -5.33 11.52 -15.48
C ASP A 114 -6.45 11.85 -14.48
N PHE A 115 -6.09 11.89 -13.20
CA PHE A 115 -7.00 12.17 -12.09
C PHE A 115 -6.41 13.21 -11.12
N GLY A 116 -7.27 14.07 -10.56
CA GLY A 116 -6.89 15.14 -9.62
C GLY A 116 -6.52 16.47 -10.30
N ASP A 117 -6.78 17.59 -9.61
CA ASP A 117 -6.45 18.94 -10.10
C ASP A 117 -4.97 19.25 -9.89
N ILE A 118 -4.41 18.78 -8.77
CA ILE A 118 -3.04 19.02 -8.33
C ILE A 118 -2.34 17.67 -8.15
N LYS A 119 -1.16 17.50 -8.74
CA LYS A 119 -0.50 16.19 -8.78
C LYS A 119 0.95 16.30 -8.36
N TRP A 120 1.30 15.57 -7.33
CA TRP A 120 2.68 15.30 -6.97
C TRP A 120 2.94 13.81 -7.07
N ILE A 121 3.33 13.37 -8.29
CA ILE A 121 3.63 11.97 -8.58
C ILE A 121 5.13 11.83 -8.80
N ASP A 122 5.83 11.12 -7.91
CA ASP A 122 7.27 10.87 -8.02
C ASP A 122 7.59 9.37 -7.91
N PRO A 123 7.67 8.65 -9.05
CA PRO A 123 7.99 7.22 -9.04
C PRO A 123 9.39 6.86 -8.57
N LYS A 124 10.26 7.85 -8.33
CA LYS A 124 11.58 7.63 -7.71
C LYS A 124 11.51 7.68 -6.18
N ALA A 125 10.40 8.15 -5.61
CA ALA A 125 10.16 8.08 -4.18
C ALA A 125 10.04 6.61 -3.77
N PRO A 126 10.81 6.15 -2.76
CA PRO A 126 10.71 4.77 -2.32
C PRO A 126 9.40 4.42 -1.61
N ALA A 127 8.69 5.43 -1.10
CA ALA A 127 7.44 5.34 -0.34
C ALA A 127 6.73 6.71 -0.38
N THR A 128 5.40 6.72 -0.36
CA THR A 128 4.58 7.93 -0.18
C THR A 128 4.91 8.60 1.17
N GLY A 129 5.24 7.82 2.21
CA GLY A 129 5.65 8.35 3.51
C GLY A 129 6.89 9.25 3.45
N LEU A 130 7.83 8.99 2.53
CA LEU A 130 8.96 9.89 2.32
C LEU A 130 8.50 11.24 1.73
N MET A 131 7.54 11.22 0.80
CA MET A 131 6.98 12.43 0.20
C MET A 131 6.28 13.27 1.27
N ILE A 132 5.49 12.63 2.14
CA ILE A 132 4.80 13.29 3.25
C ILE A 132 5.78 13.89 4.25
N PHE A 133 6.91 13.23 4.55
CA PHE A 133 7.95 13.83 5.39
C PHE A 133 8.43 15.19 4.86
N TYR A 134 8.80 15.26 3.57
CA TYR A 134 9.23 16.51 2.95
C TYR A 134 8.12 17.56 2.92
N LEU A 135 6.89 17.14 2.66
CA LEU A 135 5.73 18.04 2.68
C LEU A 135 5.52 18.68 4.05
N ILE A 136 5.59 17.88 5.13
CA ILE A 136 5.43 18.36 6.51
C ILE A 136 6.50 19.40 6.85
N LYS A 137 7.76 19.17 6.42
CA LYS A 137 8.87 20.09 6.65
C LYS A 137 8.68 21.41 5.90
N GLU A 138 8.24 21.37 4.64
CA GLU A 138 7.98 22.57 3.84
C GLU A 138 6.77 23.38 4.35
N LEU A 139 5.74 22.70 4.89
CA LEU A 139 4.62 23.37 5.56
C LEU A 139 4.99 23.95 6.94
N GLY A 140 6.23 23.73 7.42
CA GLY A 140 6.69 24.20 8.73
C GLY A 140 6.07 23.48 9.92
N ALA A 141 5.42 22.33 9.70
CA ALA A 141 4.84 21.53 10.78
C ALA A 141 5.91 20.71 11.51
N THR A 142 5.69 20.48 12.81
CA THR A 142 6.63 19.70 13.63
C THR A 142 6.39 18.20 13.45
N VAL A 143 7.45 17.46 13.14
CA VAL A 143 7.43 15.99 13.14
C VAL A 143 7.45 15.49 14.60
N THR A 144 6.27 15.27 15.16
CA THR A 144 6.12 14.70 16.52
C THR A 144 6.47 13.21 16.53
N LYS A 145 6.68 12.62 17.71
CA LYS A 145 6.87 11.17 17.85
C LYS A 145 5.80 10.33 17.16
N LYS A 146 4.52 10.74 17.23
CA LYS A 146 3.41 10.01 16.58
C LYS A 146 3.51 10.06 15.05
N ILE A 147 3.82 11.24 14.50
CA ILE A 147 4.08 11.41 13.06
C ILE A 147 5.30 10.58 12.67
N ALA A 148 6.37 10.61 13.48
CA ALA A 148 7.60 9.90 13.20
C ALA A 148 7.41 8.38 13.12
N VAL A 149 6.65 7.78 14.04
CA VAL A 149 6.31 6.34 14.01
C VAL A 149 5.56 5.97 12.73
N ASN A 150 4.56 6.77 12.34
CA ASN A 150 3.78 6.54 11.13
C ASN A 150 4.63 6.62 9.86
N LEU A 151 5.43 7.69 9.72
CA LEU A 151 6.31 7.87 8.55
C LEU A 151 7.40 6.80 8.49
N TYR A 152 7.95 6.38 9.64
CA TYR A 152 8.96 5.32 9.68
C TYR A 152 8.36 3.98 9.27
N ALA A 153 7.14 3.66 9.74
CA ALA A 153 6.45 2.43 9.36
C ALA A 153 6.17 2.38 7.85
N ALA A 154 5.67 3.48 7.28
CA ALA A 154 5.47 3.63 5.83
C ALA A 154 6.75 3.33 5.04
N ILE A 155 7.85 4.02 5.39
CA ILE A 155 9.17 3.78 4.81
C ILE A 155 9.64 2.33 4.97
N ALA A 156 9.47 1.75 6.17
CA ALA A 156 9.93 0.40 6.46
C ALA A 156 9.17 -0.65 5.65
N ILE A 157 7.88 -0.47 5.41
CA ILE A 157 7.08 -1.43 4.63
C ILE A 157 7.52 -1.43 3.17
N ASP A 158 7.61 -0.24 2.59
CA ASP A 158 7.83 -0.08 1.15
C ASP A 158 9.28 -0.28 0.71
N THR A 159 10.22 -0.13 1.64
CA THR A 159 11.63 -0.52 1.44
C THR A 159 11.93 -1.96 1.88
N GLY A 160 10.94 -2.67 2.43
CA GLY A 160 11.14 -3.99 3.02
C GLY A 160 12.15 -3.98 4.16
N THR A 161 12.11 -2.95 5.00
CA THR A 161 13.08 -2.61 6.05
C THR A 161 14.46 -2.38 5.43
N PHE A 162 14.52 -1.51 4.43
CA PHE A 162 15.75 -1.10 3.73
C PHE A 162 16.48 -2.23 2.97
N ARG A 163 15.77 -3.31 2.63
CA ARG A 163 16.35 -4.47 1.89
C ARG A 163 16.10 -4.41 0.40
N TYR A 164 15.11 -3.64 -0.03
CA TYR A 164 14.73 -3.52 -1.43
C TYR A 164 15.59 -2.49 -2.17
N SER A 165 15.62 -2.60 -3.50
CA SER A 165 16.47 -1.78 -4.38
C SER A 165 16.08 -0.31 -4.43
N ASN A 166 14.93 0.07 -3.86
CA ASN A 166 14.48 1.45 -3.69
C ASN A 166 15.08 2.12 -2.43
N THR A 167 15.90 1.43 -1.64
CA THR A 167 16.61 2.04 -0.50
C THR A 167 17.67 3.02 -1.01
N THR A 168 17.54 4.31 -0.65
CA THR A 168 18.46 5.39 -1.07
C THR A 168 19.23 5.98 0.12
N PRO A 169 20.34 6.72 -0.10
CA PRO A 169 20.98 7.48 0.97
C PRO A 169 20.03 8.50 1.63
N ASP A 170 19.07 9.03 0.86
CA ASP A 170 18.11 10.02 1.32
C ASP A 170 17.15 9.42 2.35
N ILE A 171 16.54 8.26 2.03
CA ILE A 171 15.60 7.61 2.95
C ILE A 171 16.27 7.16 4.25
N LEU A 172 17.55 6.76 4.20
CA LEU A 172 18.30 6.40 5.40
C LEU A 172 18.56 7.61 6.31
N ARG A 173 18.83 8.79 5.74
CA ARG A 173 18.99 10.03 6.53
C ARG A 173 17.66 10.46 7.14
N VAL A 174 16.58 10.44 6.35
CA VAL A 174 15.24 10.74 6.85
C VAL A 174 14.84 9.76 7.95
N SER A 175 15.07 8.46 7.78
CA SER A 175 14.82 7.46 8.82
C SER A 175 15.61 7.75 10.11
N ALA A 176 16.85 8.23 10.02
CA ALA A 176 17.59 8.67 11.20
C ALA A 176 16.92 9.86 11.89
N GLU A 177 16.47 10.87 11.15
CA GLU A 177 15.70 12.01 11.71
C GLU A 177 14.39 11.55 12.37
N LEU A 178 13.70 10.56 11.79
CA LEU A 178 12.48 10.00 12.38
C LEU A 178 12.77 9.26 13.69
N VAL A 179 13.91 8.57 13.79
CA VAL A 179 14.37 7.93 15.03
C VAL A 179 14.72 8.99 16.08
N GLU A 180 15.41 10.07 15.70
CA GLU A 180 15.66 11.21 16.59
C GLU A 180 14.36 11.87 17.09
N ALA A 181 13.32 11.92 16.24
CA ALA A 181 11.99 12.38 16.61
C ALA A 181 11.19 11.38 17.47
N GLY A 182 11.74 10.19 17.74
CA GLY A 182 11.20 9.20 18.68
C GLY A 182 10.53 7.98 18.05
N ALA A 183 10.68 7.74 16.74
CA ALA A 183 10.36 6.45 16.15
C ALA A 183 11.30 5.37 16.71
N ASP A 184 10.75 4.21 17.08
CA ASP A 184 11.52 3.07 17.56
C ASP A 184 11.52 1.98 16.48
N PRO A 185 12.63 1.79 15.74
CA PRO A 185 12.75 0.77 14.71
C PRO A 185 12.44 -0.64 15.19
N SER A 186 12.82 -0.98 16.43
CA SER A 186 12.63 -2.32 16.98
C SER A 186 11.16 -2.57 17.25
N TYR A 187 10.50 -1.64 17.95
CA TYR A 187 9.06 -1.72 18.22
C TYR A 187 8.24 -1.78 16.92
N ILE A 188 8.58 -0.95 15.93
CA ILE A 188 7.87 -0.93 14.65
C ILE A 188 8.08 -2.25 13.90
N ALA A 189 9.31 -2.79 13.85
CA ALA A 189 9.60 -4.06 13.20
C ALA A 189 8.88 -5.24 13.89
N GLU A 190 8.88 -5.28 15.22
CA GLU A 190 8.16 -6.30 16.00
C GLU A 190 6.67 -6.28 15.63
N ASN A 191 6.04 -5.10 15.60
CA ASN A 191 4.62 -4.99 15.27
C ASN A 191 4.28 -5.36 13.83
N ILE A 192 5.17 -5.05 12.87
CA ILE A 192 4.94 -5.37 11.45
C ILE A 192 5.19 -6.86 11.16
N TYR A 193 6.19 -7.47 11.78
CA TYR A 193 6.71 -8.78 11.36
C TYR A 193 6.50 -9.92 12.37
N GLU A 194 6.30 -9.61 13.65
CA GLU A 194 6.38 -10.60 14.75
C GLU A 194 5.06 -10.73 15.54
N THR A 195 3.95 -10.24 14.97
CA THR A 195 2.61 -10.23 15.60
C THR A 195 1.59 -11.18 14.95
N TRP A 196 2.06 -12.17 14.18
CA TRP A 196 1.16 -13.07 13.47
C TRP A 196 0.33 -13.95 14.42
N THR A 197 -0.95 -14.06 14.15
CA THR A 197 -1.86 -14.97 14.86
C THR A 197 -1.61 -16.44 14.46
N ASP A 198 -2.03 -17.38 15.32
CA ASP A 198 -2.02 -18.81 14.99
C ASP A 198 -2.86 -19.11 13.73
N SER A 199 -4.01 -18.44 13.57
CA SER A 199 -4.87 -18.59 12.37
C SER A 199 -4.14 -18.19 11.09
N ARG A 200 -3.47 -17.03 11.08
CA ARG A 200 -2.63 -16.56 9.97
C ARG A 200 -1.51 -17.55 9.67
N PHE A 201 -0.82 -18.03 10.70
CA PHE A 201 0.29 -18.98 10.52
C PHE A 201 -0.18 -20.33 9.97
N ARG A 202 -1.33 -20.86 10.43
CA ARG A 202 -1.94 -22.08 9.87
C ARG A 202 -2.36 -21.91 8.41
N LEU A 203 -2.91 -20.74 8.05
CA LEU A 203 -3.24 -20.45 6.66
C LEU A 203 -1.98 -20.41 5.79
N LEU A 204 -0.87 -19.84 6.29
CA LEU A 204 0.41 -19.87 5.58
C LEU A 204 0.86 -21.31 5.31
N LEU A 205 0.79 -22.21 6.30
CA LEU A 205 1.16 -23.62 6.12
C LEU A 205 0.32 -24.28 5.01
N LYS A 206 -1.00 -24.04 5.00
CA LYS A 206 -1.89 -24.54 3.94
C LYS A 206 -1.50 -23.98 2.57
N ALA A 207 -1.25 -22.67 2.48
CA ALA A 207 -0.82 -22.02 1.25
C ALA A 207 0.52 -22.59 0.73
N LEU A 208 1.50 -22.78 1.60
CA LEU A 208 2.81 -23.32 1.21
C LEU A 208 2.75 -24.79 0.75
N ASN A 209 1.83 -25.59 1.29
CA ASN A 209 1.61 -26.97 0.83
C ASN A 209 1.04 -27.05 -0.61
N THR A 210 0.63 -25.92 -1.19
CA THR A 210 0.09 -25.84 -2.57
C THR A 210 1.16 -25.42 -3.58
N LEU A 211 2.41 -25.28 -3.14
CA LEU A 211 3.50 -24.78 -3.96
C LEU A 211 3.73 -25.66 -5.20
N GLU A 212 3.53 -25.05 -6.37
CA GLU A 212 3.91 -25.60 -7.66
C GLU A 212 5.04 -24.75 -8.27
N ILE A 213 6.05 -25.40 -8.88
CA ILE A 213 7.17 -24.71 -9.51
C ILE A 213 7.21 -25.03 -11.01
N TYR A 214 7.23 -23.98 -11.82
CA TYR A 214 7.35 -24.03 -13.27
C TYR A 214 8.56 -23.21 -13.70
N ASN A 215 9.68 -23.88 -13.97
CA ASN A 215 10.98 -23.24 -14.20
C ASN A 215 11.37 -22.30 -13.03
N ASP A 216 11.36 -20.98 -13.25
CA ASP A 216 11.67 -19.94 -12.28
C ASP A 216 10.43 -19.22 -11.75
N ILE A 217 9.24 -19.77 -11.99
CA ILE A 217 7.96 -19.27 -11.49
C ILE A 217 7.43 -20.21 -10.40
N ALA A 218 7.16 -19.66 -9.22
CA ALA A 218 6.47 -20.37 -8.14
C ALA A 218 5.02 -19.92 -8.07
N ILE A 219 4.11 -20.88 -7.90
CA ILE A 219 2.67 -20.65 -7.76
C ILE A 219 2.22 -21.25 -6.44
N THR A 220 1.47 -20.47 -5.66
CA THR A 220 0.77 -20.92 -4.43
C THR A 220 -0.65 -20.39 -4.46
N HIS A 221 -1.57 -21.03 -3.74
CA HIS A 221 -2.94 -20.54 -3.62
C HIS A 221 -3.51 -20.64 -2.21
N VAL A 222 -4.60 -19.92 -1.99
CA VAL A 222 -5.53 -20.12 -0.85
C VAL A 222 -6.95 -20.15 -1.38
N THR A 223 -7.76 -21.06 -0.85
CA THR A 223 -9.18 -21.18 -1.18
C THR A 223 -10.05 -20.59 -0.07
N LEU A 224 -11.32 -20.33 -0.37
CA LEU A 224 -12.30 -19.90 0.64
C LEU A 224 -12.46 -20.94 1.77
N GLU A 225 -12.30 -22.22 1.46
CA GLU A 225 -12.35 -23.29 2.46
C GLU A 225 -11.16 -23.22 3.42
N MET A 226 -9.95 -22.94 2.92
CA MET A 226 -8.78 -22.79 3.79
C MET A 226 -8.94 -21.62 4.78
N PHE A 227 -9.61 -20.53 4.37
CA PHE A 227 -9.97 -19.44 5.29
C PHE A 227 -10.94 -19.92 6.37
N ARG A 228 -12.00 -20.65 6.00
CA ARG A 228 -12.98 -21.19 6.96
C ARG A 228 -12.35 -22.14 7.97
N GLU A 229 -11.48 -23.03 7.50
CA GLU A 229 -10.79 -24.03 8.35
C GLU A 229 -9.82 -23.40 9.35
N THR A 230 -9.23 -22.24 9.02
CA THR A 230 -8.19 -21.61 9.85
C THR A 230 -8.72 -20.44 10.67
N GLY A 231 -9.86 -19.85 10.29
CA GLY A 231 -10.38 -18.61 10.88
C GLY A 231 -9.52 -17.38 10.57
N ALA A 232 -8.64 -17.46 9.57
CA ALA A 232 -7.81 -16.33 9.15
C ALA A 232 -8.66 -15.26 8.41
N ALA A 233 -8.25 -14.01 8.54
CA ALA A 233 -8.83 -12.89 7.82
C ALA A 233 -8.23 -12.77 6.41
N ILE A 234 -8.93 -12.12 5.50
CA ILE A 234 -8.42 -11.85 4.14
C ILE A 234 -7.08 -11.11 4.17
N ALA A 235 -6.95 -10.12 5.06
CA ALA A 235 -5.75 -9.31 5.23
C ALA A 235 -4.51 -10.13 5.65
N ASP A 236 -4.70 -11.30 6.26
CA ASP A 236 -3.59 -12.15 6.71
C ASP A 236 -2.69 -12.64 5.56
N THR A 237 -3.21 -12.63 4.33
CA THR A 237 -2.51 -13.10 3.13
C THR A 237 -1.60 -12.08 2.46
N GLU A 238 -1.56 -10.82 2.93
CA GLU A 238 -0.82 -9.71 2.29
C GLU A 238 0.65 -10.05 1.96
N THR A 239 1.32 -10.74 2.88
CA THR A 239 2.76 -11.07 2.79
C THR A 239 3.05 -12.44 2.15
N PHE A 240 2.02 -13.25 1.90
CA PHE A 240 2.17 -14.62 1.39
C PHE A 240 2.89 -14.72 0.03
N PRO A 241 2.66 -13.81 -0.94
CA PRO A 241 3.39 -13.82 -2.21
C PRO A 241 4.91 -13.73 -2.05
N GLY A 242 5.40 -13.24 -0.90
CA GLY A 242 6.82 -13.11 -0.61
C GLY A 242 7.54 -14.42 -0.22
N PHE A 243 6.82 -15.47 0.20
CA PHE A 243 7.46 -16.68 0.71
C PHE A 243 8.12 -17.54 -0.37
N PRO A 244 7.44 -17.92 -1.47
CA PRO A 244 8.08 -18.70 -2.53
C PRO A 244 9.24 -17.94 -3.18
N ARG A 245 9.17 -16.60 -3.19
CA ARG A 245 10.27 -15.73 -3.62
C ARG A 245 11.54 -15.97 -2.79
N LYS A 246 11.51 -16.53 -1.58
CA LYS A 246 12.75 -16.80 -0.83
C LYS A 246 13.63 -17.88 -1.48
N LEU A 247 13.06 -18.79 -2.29
CA LEU A 247 13.80 -19.84 -2.98
C LEU A 247 14.76 -19.27 -4.02
N ARG A 248 16.05 -19.68 -4.00
CA ARG A 248 17.10 -19.12 -4.88
C ARG A 248 16.75 -19.15 -6.37
N SER A 249 16.15 -20.25 -6.84
CA SER A 249 15.79 -20.47 -8.25
C SER A 249 14.61 -19.64 -8.75
N ILE A 250 13.76 -19.15 -7.84
CA ILE A 250 12.52 -18.47 -8.20
C ILE A 250 12.77 -17.01 -8.52
N LYS A 251 12.33 -16.56 -9.69
CA LYS A 251 12.33 -15.16 -10.12
C LYS A 251 10.96 -14.50 -10.04
N ILE A 252 9.88 -15.25 -10.22
CA ILE A 252 8.49 -14.78 -10.07
C ILE A 252 7.77 -15.66 -9.06
N SER A 253 7.10 -15.04 -8.09
CA SER A 253 6.17 -15.70 -7.18
C SER A 253 4.77 -15.19 -7.47
N ALA A 254 3.84 -16.10 -7.72
CA ALA A 254 2.44 -15.80 -7.96
C ALA A 254 1.58 -16.48 -6.88
N PHE A 255 0.73 -15.67 -6.26
CA PHE A 255 -0.16 -16.11 -5.21
C PHE A 255 -1.60 -15.90 -5.64
N PHE A 256 -2.37 -16.98 -5.68
CA PHE A 256 -3.78 -16.98 -6.08
C PHE A 256 -4.65 -17.01 -4.83
N ARG A 257 -5.38 -15.94 -4.56
CA ARG A 257 -6.37 -15.90 -3.50
C ARG A 257 -7.77 -15.99 -4.10
N GLU A 258 -8.51 -17.05 -3.76
CA GLU A 258 -9.91 -17.17 -4.13
C GLU A 258 -10.73 -16.08 -3.40
N ILE A 259 -11.51 -15.31 -4.16
CA ILE A 259 -12.42 -14.28 -3.64
C ILE A 259 -13.86 -14.81 -3.69
N GLU A 260 -14.19 -15.46 -4.79
CA GLU A 260 -15.46 -16.18 -5.02
C GLU A 260 -15.16 -17.43 -5.84
N LYS A 261 -16.13 -18.34 -5.97
CA LYS A 261 -15.99 -19.52 -6.83
C LYS A 261 -15.59 -19.09 -8.25
N ASN A 262 -14.48 -19.62 -8.75
CA ASN A 262 -13.90 -19.28 -10.06
C ASN A 262 -13.56 -17.77 -10.21
N HIS A 263 -13.14 -17.12 -9.13
CA HIS A 263 -12.72 -15.72 -9.15
C HIS A 263 -11.54 -15.52 -8.20
N TYR A 264 -10.39 -15.15 -8.74
CA TYR A 264 -9.14 -15.04 -8.00
C TYR A 264 -8.57 -13.63 -8.05
N LYS A 265 -7.97 -13.19 -6.94
CA LYS A 265 -6.97 -12.11 -6.92
C LYS A 265 -5.60 -12.75 -7.04
N ILE A 266 -4.83 -12.35 -8.03
CA ILE A 266 -3.46 -12.81 -8.24
C ILE A 266 -2.52 -11.71 -7.76
N SER A 267 -1.60 -12.07 -6.87
CA SER A 267 -0.53 -11.19 -6.42
C SER A 267 0.81 -11.73 -6.91
N LEU A 268 1.53 -10.88 -7.65
CA LEU A 268 2.81 -11.18 -8.25
C LEU A 268 3.93 -10.49 -7.48
N ARG A 269 5.04 -11.19 -7.30
CA ARG A 269 6.30 -10.64 -6.80
C ARG A 269 7.44 -11.11 -7.69
N SER A 270 8.37 -10.22 -8.03
CA SER A 270 9.61 -10.60 -8.70
C SER A 270 10.86 -10.27 -7.89
N LYS A 271 12.00 -10.78 -8.36
CA LYS A 271 13.34 -10.47 -7.85
C LYS A 271 14.16 -9.62 -8.81
N GLY A 272 14.94 -8.72 -8.22
CA GLY A 272 15.94 -7.93 -8.92
C GLY A 272 15.32 -6.93 -9.88
N SER A 273 16.07 -6.58 -10.92
CA SER A 273 15.76 -5.51 -11.88
C SER A 273 15.71 -6.01 -13.32
N LYS A 274 15.39 -7.29 -13.55
CA LYS A 274 15.23 -7.83 -14.90
C LYS A 274 13.76 -8.00 -15.27
N ILE A 275 12.97 -8.53 -14.35
CA ILE A 275 11.54 -8.79 -14.57
C ILE A 275 10.73 -7.56 -14.14
N ASN A 276 9.63 -7.29 -14.85
CA ASN A 276 8.62 -6.32 -14.46
C ASN A 276 7.25 -7.04 -14.41
N VAL A 277 6.77 -7.35 -13.20
CA VAL A 277 5.47 -8.02 -13.03
C VAL A 277 4.27 -7.10 -13.19
N ALA A 278 4.46 -5.76 -13.18
CA ALA A 278 3.38 -4.83 -13.50
C ALA A 278 2.91 -5.01 -14.94
N LYS A 279 3.83 -5.22 -15.89
CA LYS A 279 3.50 -5.52 -17.30
C LYS A 279 2.66 -6.79 -17.46
N ILE A 280 2.87 -7.80 -16.62
CA ILE A 280 2.03 -9.01 -16.62
C ILE A 280 0.64 -8.65 -16.11
N ALA A 281 0.53 -7.89 -15.02
CA ALA A 281 -0.75 -7.51 -14.45
C ALA A 281 -1.58 -6.61 -15.39
N GLU A 282 -0.94 -5.69 -16.13
CA GLU A 282 -1.58 -4.81 -17.12
C GLU A 282 -2.29 -5.58 -18.24
N MET A 283 -1.77 -6.75 -18.63
CA MET A 283 -2.43 -7.64 -19.61
C MET A 283 -3.79 -8.17 -19.14
N PHE A 284 -4.06 -8.07 -17.84
CA PHE A 284 -5.30 -8.49 -17.18
C PHE A 284 -6.00 -7.31 -16.48
N GLU A 285 -5.81 -6.09 -16.99
CA GLU A 285 -6.41 -4.86 -16.44
C GLU A 285 -6.04 -4.59 -14.97
N GLY A 286 -4.92 -5.19 -14.50
CA GLY A 286 -4.32 -4.92 -13.20
C GLY A 286 -3.22 -3.88 -13.26
N GLY A 287 -2.37 -3.88 -12.23
CA GLY A 287 -1.25 -2.94 -12.14
C GLY A 287 -0.41 -3.13 -10.86
N GLY A 288 0.44 -2.14 -10.59
CA GLY A 288 1.33 -2.08 -9.42
C GLY A 288 2.75 -1.69 -9.80
N HIS A 289 3.72 -2.02 -8.96
CA HIS A 289 5.13 -1.75 -9.21
C HIS A 289 5.80 -2.88 -9.98
N ARG A 290 6.98 -2.55 -10.53
CA ARG A 290 7.88 -3.49 -11.19
C ARG A 290 8.01 -4.84 -10.49
N ASN A 291 8.19 -4.84 -9.17
CA ASN A 291 8.46 -6.04 -8.38
C ASN A 291 7.28 -6.53 -7.54
N ALA A 292 6.14 -5.84 -7.59
CA ALA A 292 4.95 -6.13 -6.81
C ALA A 292 3.72 -5.61 -7.55
N ALA A 293 2.94 -6.51 -8.15
CA ALA A 293 1.77 -6.17 -8.93
C ALA A 293 0.64 -7.17 -8.67
N GLY A 294 -0.57 -6.88 -9.15
CA GLY A 294 -1.68 -7.81 -9.04
C GLY A 294 -2.84 -7.48 -9.96
N TYR A 295 -3.70 -8.47 -10.16
CA TYR A 295 -4.89 -8.39 -11.00
C TYR A 295 -5.97 -9.34 -10.49
N LYS A 296 -7.20 -9.21 -11.00
CA LYS A 296 -8.30 -10.14 -10.73
C LYS A 296 -8.66 -10.89 -12.00
N ILE A 297 -9.10 -12.15 -11.88
CA ILE A 297 -9.54 -12.95 -13.03
C ILE A 297 -10.72 -13.84 -12.66
N ARG A 298 -11.76 -13.83 -13.50
CA ARG A 298 -12.92 -14.74 -13.39
C ARG A 298 -12.69 -15.98 -14.25
N SER A 299 -12.12 -17.02 -13.66
CA SER A 299 -11.91 -18.34 -14.28
C SER A 299 -11.63 -19.39 -13.20
N ASP A 300 -11.68 -20.68 -13.54
CA ASP A 300 -11.22 -21.74 -12.65
C ASP A 300 -9.69 -21.69 -12.46
N PHE A 301 -9.18 -22.30 -11.39
CA PHE A 301 -7.76 -22.25 -11.02
C PHE A 301 -6.82 -22.73 -12.14
N LYS A 302 -7.21 -23.78 -12.88
CA LYS A 302 -6.36 -24.34 -13.94
C LYS A 302 -6.22 -23.34 -15.09
N THR A 303 -7.33 -22.79 -15.55
CA THR A 303 -7.36 -21.77 -16.62
C THR A 303 -6.60 -20.50 -16.20
N ALA A 304 -6.82 -20.02 -14.97
CA ALA A 304 -6.13 -18.84 -14.44
C ALA A 304 -4.61 -19.05 -14.39
N LYS A 305 -4.17 -20.24 -13.95
CA LYS A 305 -2.77 -20.64 -13.90
C LYS A 305 -2.13 -20.68 -15.30
N GLU A 306 -2.79 -21.30 -16.26
CA GLU A 306 -2.31 -21.39 -17.65
C GLU A 306 -2.18 -19.99 -18.30
N ALA A 307 -3.17 -19.11 -18.07
CA ALA A 307 -3.12 -17.73 -18.54
C ALA A 307 -1.93 -16.95 -17.97
N LEU A 308 -1.67 -17.06 -16.66
CA LEU A 308 -0.50 -16.44 -16.02
C LEU A 308 0.81 -16.96 -16.63
N LEU A 309 0.96 -18.28 -16.76
CA LEU A 309 2.19 -18.90 -17.28
C LEU A 309 2.45 -18.48 -18.74
N LYS A 310 1.40 -18.28 -19.53
CA LYS A 310 1.51 -17.75 -20.89
C LYS A 310 1.98 -16.28 -20.87
N ALA A 311 1.31 -15.42 -20.11
CA ALA A 311 1.66 -14.00 -20.01
C ALA A 311 3.10 -13.77 -19.49
N ALA A 312 3.53 -14.58 -18.52
CA ALA A 312 4.90 -14.51 -17.98
C ALA A 312 5.98 -14.89 -19.02
N ARG A 313 5.66 -15.70 -20.03
CA ARG A 313 6.59 -16.02 -21.13
C ARG A 313 6.67 -14.92 -22.18
N GLU A 314 5.59 -14.19 -22.39
CA GLU A 314 5.52 -13.08 -23.36
C GLU A 314 6.23 -11.80 -22.86
N THR A 315 6.46 -11.70 -21.55
CA THR A 315 7.02 -10.52 -20.88
C THR A 315 8.43 -10.72 -20.32
N ALA A 316 8.97 -11.95 -20.37
CA ALA A 316 10.32 -12.31 -19.93
C ALA A 316 11.36 -12.14 -21.04
#